data_AF-A0A060CKZ6-F1
#
_entry.id   AF-A0A060CKZ6-F1
#
_cell.length_a   1.000
_cell.length_b   1.000
_cell.length_c   1.000
_cell.angle_alpha   90.00
_cell.angle_beta   90.00
_cell.angle_gamma   90.00
#
_symmetry.space_group_name_H-M   'P 1'
#
loop_
_entity.id
_entity.type
_entity.pdbx_description
1 polymer ?
#
loop_
_entity_poly.entity_id
_entity_poly.type
_entity_poly.pdbx_seq_one_letter_code
_entity_poly.pdbx_strand_id
1 'polypeptide(L)'
;QGRQLPLQLLDGQSHEALAACDAVLIASGTATLEALLYKRPMVVAYKVAPLTYAILKHLVKSPYISLPNLLAGRLLAPELIQDAATPEALAQTLLPLLDDGSAQTESFDAIHRALRQDASAQAAEAVLALVEKR
;
A
#
# COMPACT_ATOMS: atom_id res chain seq x y z
N GLN A 1 -22.82 -20.42 -5.21
CA GLN A 1 -23.59 -19.61 -6.17
C GLN A 1 -22.84 -18.29 -6.36
N GLY A 2 -22.20 -18.08 -7.51
CA GLY A 2 -21.52 -16.81 -7.77
C GLY A 2 -22.56 -15.73 -8.03
N ARG A 3 -22.58 -14.67 -7.21
CA ARG A 3 -23.39 -13.48 -7.49
C ARG A 3 -22.88 -12.87 -8.80
N GLN A 4 -23.78 -12.51 -9.71
CA GLN A 4 -23.44 -11.66 -10.86
C GLN A 4 -23.16 -10.26 -10.31
N LEU A 5 -21.90 -10.02 -9.97
CA LEU A 5 -21.42 -8.69 -9.60
C LEU A 5 -21.00 -7.95 -10.87
N PRO A 6 -21.25 -6.64 -10.97
CA PRO A 6 -20.75 -5.82 -12.07
C PRO A 6 -19.25 -5.65 -11.93
N LEU A 7 -18.49 -6.65 -12.38
CA LEU A 7 -17.03 -6.65 -12.37
C LEU A 7 -16.50 -6.05 -13.67
N GLN A 8 -15.60 -5.09 -13.55
CA GLN A 8 -14.84 -4.54 -14.67
C GLN A 8 -13.38 -4.98 -14.52
N LEU A 9 -12.85 -5.63 -15.55
CA LEU A 9 -11.43 -5.97 -15.65
C LEU A 9 -10.74 -4.88 -16.45
N LEU A 10 -9.60 -4.42 -15.96
CA LEU A 10 -8.80 -3.35 -16.56
C LEU A 10 -7.37 -3.87 -16.75
N ASP A 11 -6.86 -3.81 -17.98
CA ASP A 11 -5.52 -4.31 -18.31
C ASP A 11 -4.51 -3.15 -18.28
N GLY A 12 -3.62 -3.16 -17.28
CA GLY A 12 -2.54 -2.17 -17.16
C GLY A 12 -2.96 -0.76 -16.72
N GLN A 13 -4.25 -0.54 -16.44
CA GLN A 13 -4.82 0.77 -16.08
C GLN A 13 -4.96 0.96 -14.56
N SER A 14 -4.02 0.45 -13.77
CA SER A 14 -4.08 0.51 -12.30
C SER A 14 -4.19 1.94 -11.78
N HIS A 15 -3.47 2.88 -12.39
CA HIS A 15 -3.50 4.29 -12.01
C HIS A 15 -4.86 4.96 -12.25
N GLU A 16 -5.53 4.62 -13.36
CA GLU A 16 -6.86 5.14 -13.66
C GLU A 16 -7.88 4.58 -12.66
N ALA A 17 -7.77 3.30 -12.32
CA ALA A 17 -8.58 2.68 -11.28
C ALA A 17 -8.37 3.33 -9.90
N LEU A 18 -7.11 3.58 -9.52
CA LEU A 18 -6.77 4.28 -8.28
C LEU A 18 -7.27 5.74 -8.31
N ALA A 19 -7.23 6.42 -9.45
CA ALA A 19 -7.74 7.78 -9.56
C ALA A 19 -9.27 7.84 -9.43
N ALA A 20 -9.98 6.80 -9.85
CA ALA A 20 -11.44 6.76 -9.89
C ALA A 20 -12.11 6.14 -8.66
N CYS A 21 -11.40 5.35 -7.84
CA CYS A 21 -12.02 4.61 -6.74
C CYS A 21 -12.23 5.45 -5.46
N ASP A 22 -13.21 5.03 -4.65
CA ASP A 22 -13.47 5.61 -3.33
C ASP A 22 -12.62 4.96 -2.23
N ALA A 23 -12.39 3.65 -2.33
CA ALA A 23 -11.48 2.89 -1.48
C ALA A 23 -10.80 1.77 -2.29
N VAL A 24 -9.69 1.24 -1.78
CA VAL A 24 -8.96 0.15 -2.45
C VAL A 24 -8.61 -0.98 -1.49
N LEU A 25 -8.92 -2.22 -1.92
CA LEU A 25 -8.35 -3.42 -1.32
C LEU A 25 -7.13 -3.82 -2.15
N ILE A 26 -5.95 -3.79 -1.53
CA ILE A 26 -4.69 -3.86 -2.28
C ILE A 26 -3.74 -4.89 -1.68
N ALA A 27 -3.00 -5.58 -2.56
CA ALA A 27 -1.90 -6.43 -2.13
C ALA A 27 -0.69 -5.59 -1.67
N SER A 28 0.12 -6.15 -0.76
CA SER A 28 1.38 -5.54 -0.34
C SER A 28 2.33 -5.30 -1.53
N GLY A 29 3.07 -4.19 -1.52
CA GLY A 29 4.07 -3.85 -2.54
C GLY A 29 4.09 -2.36 -2.88
N THR A 30 4.68 -2.03 -4.04
CA THR A 30 4.77 -0.66 -4.57
C THR A 30 3.39 -0.04 -4.81
N ALA A 31 2.38 -0.87 -5.12
CA ALA A 31 1.00 -0.43 -5.32
C ALA A 31 0.40 0.25 -4.08
N THR A 32 0.83 -0.12 -2.86
CA THR A 32 0.40 0.56 -1.62
C THR A 32 0.92 2.00 -1.54
N LEU A 33 2.12 2.27 -2.05
CA LEU A 33 2.65 3.61 -2.14
C LEU A 33 1.92 4.41 -3.22
N GLU A 34 1.66 3.81 -4.38
CA GLU A 34 0.87 4.46 -5.44
C GLU A 34 -0.51 4.88 -4.92
N ALA A 35 -1.24 3.99 -4.25
CA ALA A 35 -2.53 4.31 -3.65
C ALA A 35 -2.45 5.46 -2.62
N LEU A 36 -1.38 5.50 -1.81
CA LEU A 36 -1.11 6.60 -0.87
C LEU A 36 -0.90 7.92 -1.62
N LEU A 37 -0.17 7.91 -2.74
CA LEU A 37 0.08 9.09 -3.57
C LEU A 37 -1.22 9.61 -4.19
N TYR A 38 -2.12 8.72 -4.61
CA TYR A 38 -3.48 9.05 -5.07
C TYR A 38 -4.47 9.44 -3.97
N LYS A 39 -4.05 9.41 -2.69
CA LYS A 39 -4.90 9.70 -1.52
C LYS A 39 -6.12 8.78 -1.44
N ARG A 40 -5.93 7.51 -1.76
CA ARG A 40 -7.00 6.52 -1.69
C ARG A 40 -6.99 5.78 -0.35
N PRO A 41 -8.08 5.85 0.43
CA PRO A 41 -8.27 5.00 1.59
C PRO A 41 -8.05 3.54 1.20
N MET A 42 -7.31 2.79 2.01
CA MET A 42 -6.94 1.44 1.66
C MET A 42 -7.02 0.45 2.81
N VAL A 43 -7.23 -0.81 2.44
CA VAL A 43 -6.97 -1.98 3.27
C VAL A 43 -5.91 -2.81 2.55
N VAL A 44 -4.87 -3.18 3.27
CA VAL A 44 -3.79 -4.02 2.74
C VAL A 44 -4.07 -5.46 3.13
N ALA A 45 -4.06 -6.35 2.14
CA ALA A 45 -4.24 -7.78 2.37
C ALA A 45 -3.12 -8.57 1.71
N TYR A 46 -2.61 -9.57 2.42
CA TYR A 46 -1.54 -10.42 1.86
C TYR A 46 -1.70 -11.87 2.29
N LYS A 47 -1.72 -12.77 1.30
CA LYS A 47 -1.80 -14.22 1.52
C LYS A 47 -0.88 -14.94 0.54
N VAL A 48 0.14 -15.60 1.08
CA VAL A 48 1.11 -16.42 0.33
C VAL A 48 1.09 -17.87 0.84
N ALA A 49 1.79 -18.74 0.12
CA ALA A 49 1.93 -20.14 0.51
C ALA A 49 2.46 -20.27 1.96
N PRO A 50 1.95 -21.23 2.77
CA PRO A 50 2.30 -21.35 4.19
C PRO A 50 3.81 -21.46 4.46
N LEU A 51 4.53 -22.22 3.61
CA LEU A 51 5.98 -22.36 3.72
C LEU A 51 6.70 -21.03 3.49
N THR A 52 6.31 -20.29 2.45
CA THR A 52 6.86 -18.96 2.15
C THR A 52 6.61 -18.01 3.31
N TYR A 53 5.41 -18.03 3.88
CA TYR A 53 5.08 -17.20 5.04
C TYR A 53 5.92 -17.57 6.27
N ALA A 54 6.10 -18.86 6.56
CA ALA A 54 6.91 -19.31 7.68
C ALA A 54 8.37 -18.81 7.56
N ILE A 55 8.94 -18.81 6.36
CA ILE A 55 10.29 -18.27 6.11
C ILE A 55 10.29 -16.74 6.27
N LEU A 56 9.38 -16.04 5.59
CA LEU A 56 9.32 -14.57 5.62
C LEU A 56 9.08 -14.03 7.04
N LYS A 57 8.26 -14.69 7.85
CA LYS A 57 7.97 -14.29 9.23
C LYS A 57 9.24 -14.19 10.10
N HIS A 58 10.26 -14.99 9.82
CA HIS A 58 11.53 -14.94 10.55
C HIS A 58 12.51 -13.90 9.98
N LEU A 59 12.36 -13.53 8.70
CA LEU A 59 13.23 -12.56 8.02
C LEU A 59 12.74 -11.11 8.19
N VAL A 60 11.43 -10.90 8.18
CA VAL A 60 10.82 -9.58 8.34
C VAL A 60 10.82 -9.19 9.81
N LYS A 61 11.68 -8.22 10.17
CA LYS A 61 11.77 -7.68 11.54
C LYS A 61 10.83 -6.50 11.80
N SER A 62 10.26 -5.93 10.74
CA SER A 62 9.36 -4.79 10.85
C SER A 62 8.00 -5.23 11.39
N PRO A 63 7.37 -4.44 12.28
CA PRO A 63 5.99 -4.68 12.70
C PRO A 63 4.95 -4.42 11.59
N TYR A 64 5.35 -3.72 10.51
CA TYR A 64 4.49 -3.37 9.38
C TYR A 64 5.08 -3.88 8.07
N ILE A 65 4.20 -4.23 7.13
CA ILE A 65 4.60 -4.76 5.82
C ILE A 65 4.35 -3.71 4.72
N SER A 66 3.30 -2.90 4.83
CA SER A 66 2.94 -1.92 3.81
C SER A 66 3.76 -0.63 3.92
N LEU A 67 4.05 0.00 2.76
CA LEU A 67 4.78 1.26 2.72
C LEU A 67 4.09 2.40 3.49
N PRO A 68 2.75 2.57 3.43
CA PRO A 68 2.06 3.56 4.25
C PRO A 68 2.34 3.45 5.75
N ASN A 69 2.32 2.23 6.30
CA ASN A 69 2.54 2.01 7.73
C ASN A 69 4.01 2.13 8.12
N LEU A 70 4.91 1.63 7.26
CA LEU A 70 6.36 1.79 7.42
C LEU A 70 6.75 3.27 7.47
N LEU A 71 6.24 4.08 6.54
CA LEU A 71 6.50 5.52 6.47
C LEU A 71 5.84 6.29 7.61
N ALA A 72 4.65 5.86 8.06
CA ALA A 72 3.96 6.47 9.19
C ALA A 72 4.56 6.08 10.56
N GLY A 73 5.31 4.98 10.63
CA GLY A 73 5.78 4.40 11.90
C GLY A 73 4.65 3.86 12.79
N ARG A 74 3.42 3.79 12.29
CA ARG A 74 2.23 3.32 13.00
C ARG A 74 1.28 2.59 12.06
N LEU A 75 0.34 1.83 12.61
CA LEU A 75 -0.76 1.25 11.85
C LEU A 75 -1.68 2.39 11.36
N LEU A 76 -1.52 2.78 10.09
CA LEU A 76 -2.27 3.82 9.41
C LEU A 76 -3.33 3.23 8.48
N ALA A 77 -2.93 2.28 7.64
CA ALA A 77 -3.81 1.45 6.84
C ALA A 77 -3.93 0.05 7.48
N PRO A 78 -5.13 -0.53 7.64
CA PRO A 78 -5.29 -1.87 8.17
C PRO A 78 -4.52 -2.91 7.33
N GLU A 79 -3.80 -3.81 8.00
CA GLU A 79 -3.06 -4.91 7.38
C GLU A 79 -3.66 -6.26 7.81
N LEU A 80 -4.27 -6.98 6.87
CA LEU A 80 -4.83 -8.32 7.06
C LEU A 80 -3.91 -9.35 6.41
N ILE A 81 -3.18 -10.10 7.24
CA ILE A 81 -2.10 -10.99 6.78
C ILE A 81 -2.46 -12.47 7.03
N GLN A 82 -2.24 -13.31 6.02
CA GLN A 82 -2.47 -14.76 6.04
C GLN A 82 -3.87 -15.18 6.50
N ASP A 83 -3.99 -15.62 7.76
CA ASP A 83 -5.21 -16.14 8.34
C ASP A 83 -6.20 -15.02 8.71
N ALA A 84 -5.69 -13.80 8.93
CA ALA A 84 -6.53 -12.61 9.12
C ALA A 84 -7.16 -12.11 7.81
N ALA A 85 -6.62 -12.49 6.65
CA ALA A 85 -7.16 -12.12 5.33
C ALA A 85 -8.34 -13.03 4.94
N THR A 86 -9.42 -13.00 5.73
CA THR A 86 -10.68 -13.69 5.41
C THR A 86 -11.62 -12.75 4.64
N PRO A 87 -12.49 -13.27 3.75
CA PRO A 87 -13.47 -12.44 3.04
C PRO A 87 -14.29 -11.52 3.95
N GLU A 88 -14.70 -12.04 5.11
CA GLU A 88 -15.48 -11.30 6.10
C GLU A 88 -14.67 -10.16 6.72
N ALA A 89 -13.42 -10.43 7.12
CA ALA A 89 -12.55 -9.40 7.69
C ALA A 89 -12.22 -8.32 6.66
N LEU A 90 -11.95 -8.71 5.41
CA LEU A 90 -11.68 -7.79 4.31
C LEU A 90 -12.87 -6.85 4.08
N ALA A 91 -14.08 -7.40 3.99
CA ALA A 91 -15.29 -6.62 3.80
C ALA A 91 -15.58 -5.69 5.00
N GLN A 92 -15.49 -6.20 6.23
CA GLN A 92 -15.74 -5.40 7.45
C GLN A 92 -14.74 -4.25 7.60
N THR A 93 -13.51 -4.43 7.15
CA THR A 93 -12.47 -3.41 7.25
C THR A 93 -12.55 -2.39 6.11
N LEU A 94 -12.96 -2.81 4.91
CA LEU A 94 -13.03 -1.95 3.73
C LEU A 94 -14.30 -1.11 3.68
N LEU A 95 -15.46 -1.68 4.03
CA LEU A 95 -16.76 -1.00 3.88
C LEU A 95 -16.82 0.38 4.56
N PRO A 96 -16.33 0.57 5.79
CA PRO A 96 -16.35 1.89 6.44
C PRO A 96 -15.55 2.96 5.67
N LEU A 97 -14.54 2.55 4.90
CA LEU A 97 -13.71 3.47 4.12
C LEU A 97 -14.41 4.01 2.87
N LEU A 98 -15.51 3.37 2.43
CA LEU A 98 -16.36 3.90 1.37
C LEU A 98 -17.18 5.11 1.85
N ASP A 99 -17.48 5.16 3.15
CA ASP A 99 -18.21 6.27 3.76
C ASP A 99 -17.25 7.37 4.23
N ASP A 100 -16.18 7.01 4.95
CA ASP A 100 -15.18 7.95 5.45
C ASP A 100 -13.79 7.31 5.61
N GLY A 101 -12.86 7.74 4.76
CA GLY A 101 -11.44 7.38 4.82
C GLY A 101 -10.52 8.55 5.17
N SER A 102 -11.06 9.69 5.61
CA SER A 102 -10.32 10.95 5.83
C SER A 102 -9.10 10.80 6.75
N ALA A 103 -9.24 10.05 7.84
CA ALA A 103 -8.16 9.82 8.80
C ALA A 103 -6.91 9.19 8.14
N GLN A 104 -7.10 8.31 7.15
CA GLN A 104 -6.00 7.77 6.37
C GLN A 104 -5.43 8.81 5.41
N THR A 105 -6.30 9.46 4.63
CA THR A 105 -5.90 10.31 3.52
C THR A 105 -5.21 11.60 3.95
N GLU A 106 -5.57 12.16 5.11
CA GLU A 106 -4.85 13.29 5.72
C GLU A 106 -3.40 12.92 6.04
N SER A 107 -3.19 11.74 6.64
CA SER A 107 -1.84 11.25 6.93
C SER A 107 -1.07 10.93 5.65
N PHE A 108 -1.75 10.39 4.62
CA PHE A 108 -1.16 10.16 3.30
C PHE A 108 -0.70 11.44 2.63
N ASP A 109 -1.39 12.57 2.84
CA ASP A 109 -0.96 13.86 2.31
C ASP A 109 0.33 14.34 3.00
N ALA A 110 0.38 14.24 4.33
CA ALA A 110 1.59 14.56 5.09
C ALA A 110 2.80 13.71 4.64
N ILE A 111 2.62 12.40 4.49
CA ILE A 111 3.67 11.49 4.02
C ILE A 111 4.11 11.86 2.60
N HIS A 112 3.17 12.11 1.68
CA HIS A 112 3.51 12.49 0.30
C HIS A 112 4.35 13.77 0.25
N ARG A 113 3.98 14.79 1.04
CA ARG A 113 4.78 16.02 1.11
C ARG A 113 6.19 15.75 1.65
N ALA A 114 6.32 14.90 2.67
CA ALA A 114 7.62 14.52 3.22
C ALA A 114 8.51 13.75 2.23
N LEU A 115 7.92 12.97 1.33
CA LEU A 115 8.64 12.21 0.29
C LEU A 115 9.16 13.09 -0.87
N ARG A 116 8.67 14.33 -1.02
CA ARG A 116 9.12 15.26 -2.07
C ARG A 116 10.48 15.86 -1.73
N GLN A 117 11.53 15.06 -1.90
CA GLN A 117 12.91 15.42 -1.57
C GLN A 117 13.84 15.50 -2.78
N ASP A 118 13.30 15.64 -4.00
CA ASP A 118 14.11 15.62 -5.24
C ASP A 118 15.04 14.40 -5.33
N ALA A 119 14.50 13.21 -5.04
CA ALA A 119 15.25 11.96 -4.93
C ALA A 119 16.13 11.67 -6.17
N SER A 120 15.67 12.04 -7.37
CA SER A 120 16.45 11.91 -8.60
C SER A 120 17.69 12.79 -8.62
N ALA A 121 17.59 14.03 -8.14
CA ALA A 121 18.73 14.96 -8.06
C ALA A 121 19.74 14.49 -7.01
N GLN A 122 19.26 14.09 -5.82
CA GLN A 122 20.12 13.55 -4.77
C GLN A 122 20.84 12.26 -5.22
N ALA A 123 20.14 11.38 -5.92
CA ALA A 123 20.76 10.17 -6.48
C ALA A 123 21.83 10.50 -7.51
N ALA A 124 21.58 11.46 -8.41
CA ALA A 124 22.56 11.93 -9.39
C ALA A 124 23.81 12.53 -8.72
N GLU A 125 23.62 13.39 -7.72
CA GLU A 125 24.71 14.01 -6.95
C GLU A 125 25.57 12.96 -6.24
N ALA A 126 24.94 11.97 -5.59
CA ALA A 126 25.64 10.89 -4.92
C ALA A 126 26.49 10.04 -5.89
N VAL A 127 25.96 9.78 -7.09
CA VAL A 127 26.70 9.05 -8.15
C VAL A 127 27.88 9.87 -8.64
N LEU A 128 27.69 11.17 -8.91
CA LEU A 128 28.77 12.06 -9.35
C LEU A 128 29.90 12.13 -8.32
N ALA A 129 29.57 12.30 -7.04
CA ALA A 129 30.55 12.35 -5.95
C ALA A 129 31.39 11.07 -5.80
N LEU A 130 30.84 9.91 -6.19
CA LEU A 130 31.58 8.64 -6.19
C LEU A 130 32.55 8.55 -7.38
N VAL A 131 32.15 9.08 -8.54
CA VAL A 131 32.99 9.11 -9.75
C VAL A 131 34.17 10.06 -9.57
N GLU A 132 33.96 11.24 -8.98
CA GLU A 132 35.02 12.24 -8.75
C GLU A 132 36.06 11.83 -7.69
N LYS A 133 35.71 10.88 -6.82
CA LYS A 133 36.63 10.32 -5.81
C LYS A 133 37.54 9.20 -6.35
N ARG A 134 37.39 8.80 -7.60
CA ARG A 134 38.25 7.83 -8.29
C ARG A 134 39.27 8.55 -9.16
#